data_AF-A0A7R9TTF5-F1
#
_entry.id   AF-A0A7R9TTF5-F1
#
_cell.length_a   1.000
_cell.length_b   1.000
_cell.length_c   1.000
_cell.angle_alpha   90.00
_cell.angle_beta   90.00
_cell.angle_gamma   90.00
#
_symmetry.space_group_name_H-M   'P 1'
#
loop_
_entity.id
_entity.type
_entity.pdbx_description
1 polymer ?
#
loop_
_entity_poly.entity_id
_entity_poly.type
_entity_poly.pdbx_seq_one_letter_code
_entity_poly.pdbx_strand_id
1 'polypeptide(L)'
;EALDKLETTAERAQFLRRLHTLHRMLYEPPHRQLPCSSRIPRGWECVELKKPMTFFKVTAVVGTELRSVFDARTGYQLGRNALSSRGACSWPPFEACFFAHLTEEGAVRCDFPSSSKARLKPRILLQVECAGPGYRRGDKFAFESCRVLQILRPEDAQRLVHSEPAAAA
;
A
#
# COMPACT_ATOMS: atom_id res chain seq x y z
N GLU A 1 16.95 20.48 27.35
CA GLU A 1 18.38 20.23 27.65
C GLU A 1 19.36 20.73 26.60
N ALA A 2 19.39 20.22 25.35
CA ALA A 2 20.37 20.71 24.35
C ALA A 2 20.09 22.12 23.80
N LEU A 3 18.81 22.49 23.68
CA LEU A 3 18.37 23.82 23.20
C LEU A 3 18.61 24.95 24.22
N ASP A 4 18.58 24.62 25.52
CA ASP A 4 18.74 25.58 26.61
C ASP A 4 20.19 26.03 26.80
N LYS A 5 21.15 25.27 26.25
CA LYS A 5 22.59 25.57 26.26
C LYS A 5 23.05 26.44 25.07
N LEU A 6 22.13 26.83 24.20
CA LEU A 6 22.43 27.70 23.04
C LEU A 6 22.13 29.14 23.42
N GLU A 7 23.18 29.95 23.52
CA GLU A 7 23.13 31.31 24.07
C GLU A 7 22.59 32.33 23.05
N THR A 8 22.78 32.07 21.75
CA THR A 8 22.35 33.01 20.70
C THR A 8 21.21 32.48 19.84
N THR A 9 20.40 33.41 19.33
CA THR A 9 19.28 33.12 18.40
C THR A 9 19.78 32.48 17.10
N ALA A 10 21.00 32.81 16.66
CA ALA A 10 21.61 32.24 15.45
C ALA A 10 21.98 30.76 15.62
N GLU A 11 22.54 30.40 16.77
CA GLU A 11 22.90 29.01 17.09
C GLU A 11 21.66 28.13 17.25
N ARG A 12 20.61 28.65 17.90
CA ARG A 12 19.30 27.97 17.98
C ARG A 12 18.71 27.72 16.59
N ALA A 13 18.73 28.71 15.71
CA ALA A 13 18.24 28.56 14.35
C ALA A 13 19.05 27.53 13.55
N GLN A 14 20.37 27.50 13.71
CA GLN A 14 21.23 26.52 13.05
C GLN A 14 21.02 25.10 13.58
N PHE A 15 20.83 24.94 14.89
CA PHE A 15 20.53 23.67 15.52
C PHE A 15 19.17 23.11 15.06
N LEU A 16 18.13 23.94 15.02
CA LEU A 16 16.81 23.56 14.51
C LEU A 16 16.86 23.17 13.03
N ARG A 17 17.63 23.87 12.20
CA ARG A 17 17.85 23.47 10.80
C ARG A 17 18.51 22.09 10.69
N ARG A 18 19.53 21.81 11.51
CA ARG A 18 20.20 20.50 11.55
C ARG A 18 19.26 19.38 12.00
N LEU A 19 18.46 19.62 13.04
CA LEU A 19 17.44 18.67 13.49
C LEU A 19 16.40 18.40 12.39
N HIS A 20 15.94 19.44 11.71
CA HIS A 20 15.00 19.30 10.60
C HIS A 20 15.60 18.50 9.43
N THR A 21 16.87 18.74 9.09
CA THR A 21 17.59 17.94 8.08
C THR A 21 17.75 16.48 8.50
N LEU A 22 18.10 16.21 9.76
CA LEU A 22 18.22 14.84 10.26
C LEU A 22 16.87 14.14 10.31
N HIS A 23 15.80 14.84 10.69
CA HIS A 23 14.44 14.31 10.64
C HIS A 23 14.04 13.96 9.20
N ARG A 24 14.33 14.84 8.22
CA ARG A 24 14.15 14.50 6.79
C ARG A 24 14.93 13.25 6.41
N MET A 25 16.21 13.15 6.77
CA MET A 25 17.04 12.00 6.38
C MET A 25 16.60 10.68 7.03
N LEU A 26 16.05 10.72 8.24
CA LEU A 26 15.65 9.53 9.00
C LEU A 26 14.21 9.09 8.73
N TYR A 27 13.32 10.00 8.35
CA TYR A 27 11.89 9.73 8.16
C TYR A 27 11.37 9.97 6.74
N GLU A 28 12.10 10.69 5.87
CA GLU A 28 11.81 10.73 4.45
C GLU A 28 12.67 9.66 3.73
N PRO A 29 12.07 8.66 3.07
CA PRO A 29 12.83 7.74 2.26
C PRO A 29 13.52 8.52 1.13
N PRO A 30 14.76 8.16 0.73
CA PRO A 30 15.47 8.87 -0.33
C PRO A 30 14.63 8.83 -1.59
N HIS A 31 14.08 10.00 -1.95
CA HIS A 31 13.27 10.16 -3.14
C HIS A 31 14.14 9.91 -4.38
N ARG A 32 14.19 8.66 -4.85
CA ARG A 32 14.35 8.45 -6.29
C ARG A 32 13.12 9.08 -6.92
N GLN A 33 13.29 10.26 -7.52
CA GLN A 33 12.31 10.89 -8.39
C GLN A 33 12.12 10.00 -9.63
N LEU A 34 11.40 8.89 -9.49
CA LEU A 34 10.68 8.31 -10.61
C LEU A 34 9.71 9.39 -11.12
N PRO A 35 9.70 9.69 -12.42
CA PRO A 35 8.81 10.70 -12.98
C PRO A 35 7.37 10.29 -12.68
N CYS A 36 6.66 11.10 -11.89
CA CYS A 36 5.23 10.93 -11.67
C CYS A 36 4.55 11.05 -13.03
N SER A 37 4.22 9.93 -13.66
CA SER A 37 3.25 9.97 -14.75
C SER A 37 1.89 10.23 -14.09
N SER A 38 1.47 11.48 -14.07
CA SER A 38 0.14 11.92 -13.60
C SER A 38 -1.00 11.45 -14.50
N ARG A 39 -0.73 10.53 -15.44
CA ARG A 39 -1.74 9.95 -16.32
C ARG A 39 -2.28 8.66 -15.71
N ILE A 40 -3.52 8.76 -15.26
CA ILE A 40 -4.35 7.62 -14.91
C ILE A 40 -4.40 6.67 -16.12
N PRO A 41 -4.06 5.37 -15.97
CA PRO A 41 -4.11 4.44 -17.09
C PRO A 41 -5.51 4.33 -17.68
N ARG A 42 -5.60 4.08 -19.00
CA ARG A 42 -6.90 3.94 -19.69
C ARG A 42 -7.78 2.89 -18.99
N GLY A 43 -9.06 3.23 -18.80
CA GLY A 43 -10.04 2.36 -18.16
C GLY A 43 -10.05 2.41 -16.63
N TRP A 44 -9.23 3.27 -16.03
CA TRP A 44 -9.32 3.62 -14.62
C TRP A 44 -10.03 4.96 -14.43
N GLU A 45 -10.79 5.07 -13.36
CA GLU A 45 -11.51 6.28 -12.97
C GLU A 45 -11.11 6.71 -11.55
N CYS A 46 -11.17 8.02 -11.28
CA CYS A 46 -11.02 8.56 -9.93
C CYS A 46 -12.25 8.23 -9.10
N VAL A 47 -12.04 7.76 -7.88
CA VAL A 47 -13.10 7.50 -6.91
C VAL A 47 -12.73 8.07 -5.56
N GLU A 48 -13.72 8.50 -4.79
CA GLU A 48 -13.53 8.93 -3.40
C GLU A 48 -14.48 8.16 -2.49
N LEU A 49 -13.91 7.39 -1.57
CA LEU A 49 -14.68 6.65 -0.57
C LEU A 49 -14.97 7.54 0.63
N LYS A 50 -16.20 8.04 0.72
CA LYS A 50 -16.67 8.87 1.84
C LYS A 50 -16.72 8.14 3.19
N LYS A 51 -16.77 6.80 3.15
CA LYS A 51 -16.74 5.94 4.32
C LYS A 51 -15.73 4.82 4.09
N PRO A 52 -15.08 4.31 5.15
CA PRO A 52 -14.24 3.13 5.02
C PRO A 52 -15.01 1.96 4.43
N MET A 53 -14.39 1.27 3.48
CA MET A 53 -14.91 0.06 2.85
C MET A 53 -13.89 -1.06 2.92
N THR A 54 -14.41 -2.28 2.99
CA THR A 54 -13.61 -3.50 3.03
C THR A 54 -13.27 -3.97 1.62
N PHE A 55 -12.01 -4.36 1.43
CA PHE A 55 -11.48 -4.96 0.22
C PHE A 55 -10.60 -6.16 0.56
N PHE A 56 -10.18 -6.87 -0.48
CA PHE A 56 -9.27 -7.99 -0.41
C PHE A 56 -7.97 -7.70 -1.14
N LYS A 57 -6.86 -8.07 -0.52
CA LYS A 57 -5.52 -7.78 -1.04
C LYS A 57 -4.60 -8.98 -0.86
N VAL A 58 -3.97 -9.39 -1.94
CA VAL A 58 -2.91 -10.41 -1.88
C VAL A 58 -1.57 -9.78 -1.51
N THR A 59 -0.87 -10.44 -0.59
CA THR A 59 0.48 -10.11 -0.15
C THR A 59 1.38 -11.34 -0.27
N ALA A 60 2.69 -11.12 -0.22
CA ALA A 60 3.70 -12.15 -0.22
C ALA A 60 4.25 -12.40 1.18
N VAL A 61 4.58 -13.64 1.49
CA VAL A 61 5.34 -14.02 2.68
C VAL A 61 6.82 -13.97 2.35
N VAL A 62 7.56 -13.08 3.02
CA VAL A 62 9.00 -12.93 2.87
C VAL A 62 9.64 -13.14 4.23
N GLY A 63 10.23 -14.32 4.45
CA GLY A 63 10.69 -14.73 5.78
C GLY A 63 9.48 -14.92 6.70
N THR A 64 9.43 -14.18 7.81
CA THR A 64 8.34 -14.18 8.79
C THR A 64 7.35 -13.02 8.61
N GLU A 65 7.50 -12.22 7.55
CA GLU A 65 6.77 -10.97 7.37
C GLU A 65 5.86 -10.97 6.15
N LEU A 66 4.76 -10.23 6.24
CA LEU A 66 3.87 -9.94 5.13
C LEU A 66 4.37 -8.71 4.37
N ARG A 67 4.68 -8.88 3.08
CA ARG A 67 5.23 -7.83 2.23
C ARG A 67 4.44 -7.69 0.93
N SER A 68 4.53 -6.54 0.28
CA SER A 68 3.89 -6.31 -1.03
C SER A 68 4.49 -7.24 -2.08
N VAL A 69 3.61 -7.84 -2.90
CA VAL A 69 4.04 -8.72 -4.02
C VAL A 69 4.88 -7.94 -5.04
N PHE A 70 4.59 -6.65 -5.21
CA PHE A 70 5.22 -5.79 -6.22
C PHE A 70 6.66 -5.41 -5.84
N ASP A 71 6.84 -4.82 -4.65
CA ASP A 71 8.12 -4.23 -4.25
C ASP A 71 8.92 -5.07 -3.24
N ALA A 72 8.32 -6.11 -2.64
CA ALA A 72 8.87 -6.94 -1.57
C ALA A 72 9.38 -6.18 -0.32
N ARG A 73 9.04 -4.89 -0.19
CA ARG A 73 9.51 -3.96 0.83
C ARG A 73 8.38 -3.44 1.69
N THR A 74 7.26 -3.04 1.08
CA THR A 74 6.13 -2.49 1.84
C THR A 74 5.55 -3.57 2.74
N GLY A 75 5.57 -3.32 4.05
CA GLY A 75 5.12 -4.26 5.06
C GLY A 75 3.65 -4.12 5.41
N TYR A 76 3.03 -5.25 5.75
CA TYR A 76 1.66 -5.33 6.24
C TYR A 76 1.66 -5.97 7.63
N GLN A 77 0.90 -5.39 8.54
CA GLN A 77 0.73 -5.90 9.90
C GLN A 77 -0.73 -5.75 10.30
N LEU A 78 -1.24 -6.77 11.01
CA LEU A 78 -2.60 -6.77 11.51
C LEU A 78 -2.90 -5.51 12.33
N GLY A 79 -4.03 -4.86 12.04
CA GLY A 79 -4.49 -3.65 12.72
C GLY A 79 -3.75 -2.36 12.35
N ARG A 80 -2.66 -2.43 11.57
CA ARG A 80 -1.85 -1.26 11.17
C ARG A 80 -2.23 -0.75 9.79
N ASN A 81 -2.05 0.56 9.60
CA ASN A 81 -2.15 1.20 8.29
C ASN A 81 -0.84 1.00 7.52
N ALA A 82 -0.93 0.42 6.34
CA ALA A 82 0.11 0.53 5.34
C ALA A 82 -0.10 1.83 4.56
N LEU A 83 0.98 2.59 4.37
CA LEU A 83 0.98 3.84 3.61
C LEU A 83 1.90 3.68 2.41
N SER A 84 1.45 4.16 1.26
CA SER A 84 2.29 4.20 0.08
C SER A 84 3.49 5.11 0.31
N SER A 85 4.59 4.83 -0.40
CA SER A 85 5.82 5.64 -0.29
C SER A 85 5.68 7.07 -0.84
N ARG A 86 4.56 7.38 -1.51
CA ARG A 86 4.29 8.67 -2.17
C ARG A 86 2.79 8.95 -2.13
N GLY A 87 2.38 10.03 -1.47
CA GLY A 87 0.96 10.40 -1.47
C GLY A 87 0.47 11.31 -0.34
N ALA A 88 1.29 11.62 0.67
CA ALA A 88 0.84 12.25 1.92
C ALA A 88 -0.28 13.30 1.74
N CYS A 89 -1.50 12.89 2.07
CA CYS A 89 -2.71 13.72 2.18
C CYS A 89 -3.29 14.28 0.86
N SER A 90 -3.08 13.62 -0.28
CA SER A 90 -3.72 14.00 -1.57
C SER A 90 -3.92 12.79 -2.49
N TRP A 91 -4.39 13.00 -3.72
CA TRP A 91 -4.55 11.90 -4.69
C TRP A 91 -3.18 11.23 -4.95
N PRO A 92 -2.97 9.97 -4.56
CA PRO A 92 -1.67 9.33 -4.72
C PRO A 92 -1.34 9.14 -6.20
N PRO A 93 -0.06 9.22 -6.62
CA PRO A 93 0.34 8.74 -7.93
C PRO A 93 -0.11 7.29 -8.11
N PHE A 94 -0.69 6.96 -9.26
CA PHE A 94 -1.25 5.63 -9.52
C PHE A 94 -0.24 4.49 -9.26
N GLU A 95 1.02 4.72 -9.66
CA GLU A 95 2.15 3.80 -9.47
C GLU A 95 2.53 3.54 -7.99
N ALA A 96 2.11 4.42 -7.08
CA ALA A 96 2.38 4.29 -5.65
C ALA A 96 1.24 3.60 -4.90
N CYS A 97 0.08 3.39 -5.53
CA CYS A 97 -1.11 2.90 -4.86
C CYS A 97 -1.02 1.41 -4.49
N PHE A 98 -1.72 1.05 -3.41
CA PHE A 98 -2.04 -0.32 -3.08
C PHE A 98 -3.24 -0.81 -3.86
N PHE A 99 -3.01 -1.83 -4.67
CA PHE A 99 -4.11 -2.54 -5.33
C PHE A 99 -4.86 -3.44 -4.34
N ALA A 100 -6.19 -3.39 -4.42
CA ALA A 100 -7.14 -4.22 -3.67
C ALA A 100 -8.35 -4.54 -4.57
N HIS A 101 -9.13 -5.56 -4.22
CA HIS A 101 -10.30 -6.02 -4.97
C HIS A 101 -11.54 -6.05 -4.08
N LEU A 102 -12.73 -5.88 -4.67
CA LEU A 102 -14.00 -5.99 -3.94
C LEU A 102 -14.28 -7.41 -3.46
N THR A 103 -13.79 -8.43 -4.17
CA THR A 103 -14.06 -9.84 -3.87
C THR A 103 -12.78 -10.62 -3.61
N GLU A 104 -12.89 -11.71 -2.84
CA GLU A 104 -11.78 -12.61 -2.55
C GLU A 104 -11.29 -13.27 -3.85
N GLU A 105 -12.22 -13.74 -4.68
CA GLU A 105 -11.93 -14.39 -5.95
C GLU A 105 -11.17 -13.45 -6.88
N GLY A 106 -11.57 -12.18 -6.95
CA GLY A 106 -10.89 -11.16 -7.76
C GLY A 106 -9.47 -10.91 -7.30
N ALA A 107 -9.25 -10.85 -5.98
CA ALA A 107 -7.92 -10.69 -5.41
C ALA A 107 -7.01 -11.90 -5.67
N VAL A 108 -7.54 -13.12 -5.54
CA VAL A 108 -6.74 -14.34 -5.71
C VAL A 108 -6.39 -14.60 -7.17
N ARG A 109 -7.35 -14.36 -8.08
CA ARG A 109 -7.16 -14.53 -9.53
C ARG A 109 -6.42 -13.36 -10.18
N CYS A 110 -6.04 -12.33 -9.42
CA CYS A 110 -5.38 -11.17 -10.01
C CYS A 110 -4.00 -11.53 -10.55
N ASP A 111 -3.75 -11.11 -11.79
CA ASP A 111 -2.43 -11.20 -12.38
C ASP A 111 -1.49 -10.12 -11.84
N PHE A 112 -0.26 -10.53 -11.57
CA PHE A 112 0.82 -9.63 -11.21
C PHE A 112 1.74 -9.40 -12.41
N PRO A 113 2.22 -8.16 -12.61
CA PRO A 113 3.25 -7.88 -13.60
C PRO A 113 4.45 -8.83 -13.43
N SER A 114 5.06 -9.23 -14.54
CA SER A 114 6.26 -10.05 -14.54
C SER A 114 7.42 -9.44 -13.75
N SER A 115 7.42 -8.11 -13.61
CA SER A 115 8.38 -7.31 -12.82
C SER A 115 8.17 -7.35 -11.31
N SER A 116 7.16 -8.06 -10.80
CA SER A 116 6.88 -8.17 -9.36
C SER A 116 8.00 -8.89 -8.61
N LYS A 117 8.58 -8.23 -7.60
CA LYS A 117 9.79 -8.73 -6.91
C LYS A 117 9.54 -9.95 -6.03
N ALA A 118 8.31 -10.12 -5.54
CA ALA A 118 7.92 -11.28 -4.74
C ALA A 118 6.93 -12.20 -5.48
N ARG A 119 6.98 -12.22 -6.82
CA ARG A 119 6.07 -13.01 -7.68
C ARG A 119 6.02 -14.50 -7.33
N LEU A 120 7.18 -15.07 -6.98
CA LEU A 120 7.37 -16.50 -6.68
C LEU A 120 7.25 -16.83 -5.18
N LYS A 121 6.96 -15.83 -4.34
CA LYS A 121 6.84 -16.05 -2.89
C LYS A 121 5.45 -16.60 -2.55
N PRO A 122 5.32 -17.36 -1.44
CA PRO A 122 4.01 -17.78 -0.94
C PRO A 122 3.08 -16.59 -0.75
N ARG A 123 1.80 -16.77 -1.05
CA ARG A 123 0.81 -15.69 -1.05
C ARG A 123 -0.16 -15.86 0.11
N ILE A 124 -0.53 -14.73 0.68
CA ILE A 124 -1.54 -14.63 1.74
C ILE A 124 -2.56 -13.58 1.33
N LEU A 125 -3.83 -13.91 1.53
CA LEU A 125 -4.93 -12.99 1.29
C LEU A 125 -5.20 -12.19 2.56
N LEU A 126 -5.38 -10.88 2.42
CA LEU A 126 -5.72 -9.98 3.51
C LEU A 126 -7.09 -9.38 3.25
N GLN A 127 -7.88 -9.28 4.31
CA GLN A 127 -9.00 -8.36 4.34
C GLN A 127 -8.48 -7.00 4.82
N VAL A 128 -8.72 -5.96 4.04
CA VAL A 128 -8.22 -4.61 4.31
C VAL A 128 -9.34 -3.59 4.27
N GLU A 129 -9.20 -2.54 5.05
CA GLU A 129 -10.07 -1.37 5.03
C GLU A 129 -9.38 -0.22 4.30
N CYS A 130 -10.08 0.42 3.37
CA CYS A 130 -9.60 1.58 2.64
C CYS A 130 -10.62 2.71 2.70
N ALA A 131 -10.16 3.96 2.67
CA ALA A 131 -11.01 5.15 2.65
C ALA A 131 -10.33 6.28 1.85
N GLY A 132 -11.11 7.30 1.49
CA GLY A 132 -10.60 8.50 0.84
C GLY A 132 -10.37 8.36 -0.67
N PRO A 133 -9.49 9.20 -1.25
CA PRO A 133 -9.21 9.22 -2.68
C PRO A 133 -8.54 7.95 -3.19
N GLY A 134 -8.93 7.51 -4.38
CA GLY A 134 -8.34 6.37 -5.05
C GLY A 134 -8.71 6.27 -6.52
N TYR A 135 -8.47 5.10 -7.08
CA TYR A 135 -8.80 4.77 -8.46
C TYR A 135 -9.53 3.44 -8.53
N ARG A 136 -10.43 3.30 -9.50
CA ARG A 136 -11.19 2.06 -9.76
C ARG A 136 -11.11 1.63 -11.21
N ARG A 137 -11.10 0.32 -11.44
CA ARG A 137 -11.36 -0.33 -12.72
C ARG A 137 -12.08 -1.65 -12.47
N GLY A 138 -13.39 -1.67 -12.73
CA GLY A 138 -14.23 -2.83 -12.45
C GLY A 138 -14.28 -3.15 -10.95
N ASP A 139 -13.85 -4.35 -10.57
CA ASP A 139 -13.73 -4.85 -9.20
C ASP A 139 -12.42 -4.45 -8.51
N LYS A 140 -11.46 -3.89 -9.27
CA LYS A 140 -10.12 -3.55 -8.80
C LYS A 140 -10.04 -2.08 -8.40
N PHE A 141 -9.42 -1.84 -7.26
CA PHE A 141 -9.21 -0.52 -6.69
C PHE A 141 -7.74 -0.28 -6.37
N ALA A 142 -7.37 0.99 -6.30
CA ALA A 142 -6.02 1.45 -5.98
C ALA A 142 -6.10 2.62 -4.99
N PHE A 143 -5.52 2.45 -3.80
CA PHE A 143 -5.59 3.44 -2.72
C PHE A 143 -4.20 3.82 -2.20
N GLU A 144 -4.06 5.00 -1.61
CA GLU A 144 -2.82 5.44 -0.96
C GLU A 144 -2.51 4.60 0.28
N SER A 145 -3.56 4.21 1.00
CA SER A 145 -3.47 3.56 2.29
C SER A 145 -4.46 2.42 2.41
N CYS A 146 -4.11 1.43 3.23
CA CYS A 146 -5.03 0.38 3.63
C CYS A 146 -4.70 -0.10 5.04
N ARG A 147 -5.71 -0.39 5.84
CA ARG A 147 -5.56 -1.00 7.16
C ARG A 147 -5.81 -2.49 7.07
N VAL A 148 -4.93 -3.32 7.63
CA VAL A 148 -5.17 -4.77 7.66
C VAL A 148 -6.18 -5.09 8.76
N LEU A 149 -7.33 -5.65 8.37
CA LEU A 149 -8.37 -6.08 9.31
C LEU A 149 -8.19 -7.55 9.71
N GLN A 150 -7.90 -8.41 8.73
CA GLN A 150 -7.77 -9.84 8.94
C GLN A 150 -6.75 -10.46 7.99
N ILE A 151 -6.06 -11.49 8.46
CA ILE A 151 -5.20 -12.36 7.66
C ILE A 151 -6.00 -13.62 7.32
N LEU A 152 -6.31 -13.82 6.04
CA LEU A 152 -7.02 -14.99 5.53
C LEU A 152 -5.98 -16.03 5.07
N ARG A 153 -6.18 -17.29 5.42
CA ARG A 153 -5.14 -18.31 5.19
C ARG A 153 -4.99 -18.60 3.69
N PRO A 154 -3.80 -19.03 3.22
CA PRO A 154 -3.60 -19.42 1.82
C PRO A 154 -4.58 -20.49 1.33
N GLU A 155 -5.00 -21.38 2.21
CA GLU A 155 -5.93 -22.48 1.95
C GLU A 155 -7.37 -22.00 1.71
N ASP A 156 -7.77 -20.88 2.31
CA ASP A 156 -9.08 -20.25 2.05
C ASP A 156 -9.10 -19.62 0.64
N ALA A 157 -7.99 -19.02 0.22
CA ALA A 157 -7.81 -18.49 -1.13
C ALA A 157 -7.75 -19.60 -2.21
N GLN A 158 -7.11 -20.74 -1.92
CA GLN A 158 -7.02 -21.87 -2.86
C GLN A 158 -8.37 -22.55 -3.08
N ARG A 159 -9.23 -22.65 -2.06
CA ARG A 159 -10.59 -23.22 -2.19
C ARG A 159 -11.46 -22.45 -3.20
N LEU A 160 -11.30 -21.14 -3.30
CA LEU A 160 -12.04 -20.26 -4.23
C LEU A 160 -11.55 -20.34 -5.69
N VAL A 161 -10.32 -20.81 -5.91
CA VAL A 161 -9.79 -21.07 -7.27
C VAL A 161 -10.28 -22.42 -7.78
N HIS A 162 -10.55 -23.38 -6.88
CA HIS A 162 -11.01 -24.72 -7.21
C HIS A 162 -12.53 -24.92 -7.10
N SER A 163 -13.29 -23.94 -6.63
CA SER A 163 -14.74 -23.93 -6.79
C SER A 163 -15.10 -23.47 -8.20
N GLU A 164 -15.23 -24.42 -9.14
CA GLU A 164 -15.99 -24.19 -10.37
C GLU A 164 -17.43 -23.78 -10.02
N PRO A 165 -18.11 -22.96 -10.84
CA PRO A 165 -19.55 -22.84 -10.71
C PRO A 165 -20.14 -24.22 -11.02
N ALA A 166 -20.80 -24.82 -10.04
CA ALA A 166 -21.67 -25.95 -10.29
C ALA A 166 -22.58 -25.56 -11.45
N ALA A 167 -22.45 -26.29 -12.56
CA ALA A 167 -23.23 -26.10 -13.76
C ALA A 167 -24.71 -26.00 -13.37
N ALA A 168 -25.33 -24.86 -13.66
CA ALA A 168 -26.77 -24.73 -13.64
C ALA A 168 -27.31 -25.65 -14.74
N ALA A 169 -27.86 -26.78 -14.30
CA ALA A 169 -28.69 -27.68 -15.10
C ALA A 169 -30.04 -27.05 -15.41
#